data_AF-A0A820AH84-F1
#
_entry.id   AF-A0A820AH84-F1
#
_cell.length_a   1.000
_cell.length_b   1.000
_cell.length_c   1.000
_cell.angle_alpha   90.00
_cell.angle_beta   90.00
_cell.angle_gamma   90.00
#
_symmetry.space_group_name_H-M   'P 1'
#
loop_
_entity.id
_entity.type
_entity.pdbx_description
1 polymer ?
#
loop_
_entity_poly.entity_id
_entity_poly.type
_entity_poly.pdbx_seq_one_letter_code
_entity_poly.pdbx_strand_id
1 'polypeptide(L)'
;MVDFEKVAINAFQDTFNTTIDSELGFKSNYENDSKFAYDVNKIAALAFLPSVDVYQWFDEFYLSLPPILELIMDYFEDIYVGRR
;
A
#
# COMPACT_ATOMS: atom_id res chain seq x y z
N MET A 1 23.13 -13.03 -8.78
CA MET A 1 22.41 -11.76 -9.02
C MET A 1 21.23 -11.78 -8.08
N VAL A 2 21.22 -10.90 -7.07
CA VAL A 2 20.08 -10.79 -6.15
C VAL A 2 18.94 -10.21 -6.96
N ASP A 3 17.82 -10.92 -6.98
CA ASP A 3 16.61 -10.50 -7.67
C ASP A 3 15.96 -9.41 -6.81
N PHE A 4 16.38 -8.16 -7.04
CA PHE A 4 16.00 -7.00 -6.22
C PHE A 4 14.48 -6.83 -6.13
N GLU A 5 13.75 -7.19 -7.18
CA GLU A 5 12.27 -7.19 -7.17
C GLU A 5 11.72 -8.22 -6.16
N LYS A 6 12.23 -9.45 -6.17
CA LYS A 6 11.79 -10.46 -5.18
C LYS A 6 12.14 -10.07 -3.76
N VAL A 7 13.30 -9.44 -3.54
CA VAL A 7 13.70 -8.98 -2.21
C VAL A 7 12.79 -7.83 -1.74
N ALA A 8 12.44 -6.89 -2.62
CA ALA A 8 11.51 -5.81 -2.31
C ALA A 8 10.09 -6.34 -2.02
N ILE A 9 9.60 -7.28 -2.81
CA ILE A 9 8.28 -7.91 -2.61
C ILE A 9 8.25 -8.69 -1.29
N ASN A 10 9.29 -9.44 -0.96
CA ASN A 10 9.34 -10.18 0.30
C ASN A 10 9.44 -9.24 1.52
N ALA A 11 10.23 -8.17 1.43
CA ALA A 11 10.31 -7.16 2.49
C ALA A 11 8.97 -6.44 2.71
N PHE A 12 8.21 -6.20 1.64
CA PHE A 12 6.85 -5.68 1.69
C PHE A 12 5.94 -6.63 2.46
N GLN A 13 5.95 -7.91 2.08
CA GLN A 13 5.09 -8.93 2.69
C GLN A 13 5.42 -9.15 4.16
N ASP A 14 6.70 -9.19 4.52
CA ASP A 14 7.13 -9.36 5.90
C ASP A 14 6.70 -8.15 6.75
N THR A 15 6.98 -6.92 6.31
CA THR A 15 6.62 -5.71 7.06
C THR A 15 5.10 -5.55 7.23
N PHE A 16 4.33 -5.88 6.18
CA PHE A 16 2.87 -5.87 6.22
C PHE A 16 2.34 -6.88 7.25
N ASN A 17 2.85 -8.11 7.24
CA ASN A 17 2.40 -9.18 8.12
C ASN A 17 2.85 -9.01 9.57
N THR A 18 4.04 -8.48 9.84
CA THR A 18 4.60 -8.43 11.20
C THR A 18 4.23 -7.17 11.98
N THR A 19 3.99 -6.05 11.31
CA THR A 19 3.88 -4.74 11.98
C THR A 19 2.49 -4.15 11.83
N ILE A 20 1.90 -4.26 10.64
CA ILE A 20 0.66 -3.57 10.32
C ILE A 20 -0.56 -4.44 10.65
N ASP A 21 -0.53 -5.72 10.29
CA ASP A 21 -1.66 -6.63 10.50
C ASP A 21 -1.94 -6.91 11.99
N SER A 22 -0.88 -7.11 12.79
CA SER A 22 -1.02 -7.47 14.21
C SER A 22 -1.62 -6.38 15.09
N GLU A 23 -1.50 -5.11 14.71
CA GLU A 23 -1.99 -3.97 15.50
C GLU A 23 -3.38 -3.49 15.05
N LEU A 24 -3.72 -3.64 13.77
CA LEU A 24 -4.92 -3.04 13.18
C LEU A 24 -5.90 -4.05 12.56
N GLY A 25 -5.56 -5.35 12.54
CA GLY A 25 -6.41 -6.42 12.02
C GLY A 25 -6.65 -6.34 10.52
N PHE A 26 -5.68 -5.80 9.76
CA PHE A 26 -5.85 -5.53 8.32
C PHE A 26 -6.07 -6.77 7.48
N LYS A 27 -5.47 -7.91 7.81
CA LYS A 27 -5.75 -9.18 7.15
C LYS A 27 -7.17 -9.62 7.38
N SER A 28 -7.65 -9.54 8.63
CA SER A 28 -9.05 -9.86 8.94
C SER A 28 -10.00 -8.94 8.18
N ASN A 29 -9.71 -7.64 8.12
CA ASN A 29 -10.50 -6.68 7.35
C ASN A 29 -10.40 -6.93 5.85
N TYR A 30 -9.23 -7.29 5.33
CA TYR A 30 -9.03 -7.61 3.92
C TYR A 30 -9.76 -8.90 3.52
N GLU A 31 -9.81 -9.91 4.38
CA GLU A 31 -10.50 -11.17 4.12
C GLU A 31 -12.03 -11.06 4.27
N ASN A 32 -12.52 -10.21 5.17
CA ASN A 32 -13.93 -10.19 5.57
C ASN A 32 -14.69 -8.90 5.19
N ASP A 33 -14.00 -7.82 4.81
CA ASP A 33 -14.60 -6.58 4.31
C ASP A 33 -14.17 -6.33 2.86
N SER A 34 -15.10 -6.60 1.94
CA SER A 34 -14.86 -6.47 0.51
C SER A 34 -14.59 -5.03 0.06
N LYS A 35 -15.13 -4.03 0.77
CA LYS A 35 -14.86 -2.62 0.48
C LYS A 35 -13.45 -2.27 0.91
N PHE A 36 -13.04 -2.69 2.11
CA PHE A 36 -11.68 -2.51 2.59
C PHE A 36 -10.67 -3.16 1.63
N ALA A 37 -10.90 -4.41 1.23
CA ALA A 37 -10.06 -5.12 0.28
C ALA A 37 -9.96 -4.39 -1.07
N TYR A 38 -11.09 -3.88 -1.57
CA TYR A 38 -11.12 -3.09 -2.80
C TYR A 38 -10.30 -1.80 -2.69
N ASP A 39 -10.41 -1.08 -1.58
CA ASP A 39 -9.65 0.16 -1.35
C ASP A 39 -8.14 -0.11 -1.22
N VAL A 40 -7.73 -1.19 -0.54
CA VAL A 40 -6.33 -1.65 -0.50
C VAL A 40 -5.80 -2.02 -1.88
N ASN A 41 -6.60 -2.74 -2.69
CA ASN A 41 -6.21 -3.14 -4.03
C ASN A 41 -6.01 -1.93 -4.98
N LYS A 42 -6.75 -0.84 -4.78
CA LYS A 42 -6.49 0.42 -5.50
C LYS A 42 -5.15 1.03 -5.13
N ILE A 43 -4.75 1.02 -3.85
CA ILE A 43 -3.41 1.47 -3.42
C ILE A 43 -2.35 0.67 -4.17
N ALA A 44 -2.47 -0.67 -4.20
CA ALA A 44 -1.54 -1.53 -4.92
C ALA A 44 -1.51 -1.25 -6.43
N ALA A 45 -2.65 -0.90 -7.04
CA ALA A 45 -2.74 -0.58 -8.46
C ALA A 45 -1.98 0.71 -8.85
N LEU A 46 -1.77 1.64 -7.91
CA LEU A 46 -0.98 2.85 -8.17
C LEU A 46 0.45 2.54 -8.60
N ALA A 47 1.01 1.39 -8.19
CA ALA A 47 2.35 0.94 -8.60
C ALA A 47 2.49 0.76 -10.13
N PHE A 48 1.37 0.62 -10.85
CA PHE A 48 1.35 0.39 -12.30
C PHE A 48 1.05 1.64 -13.11
N LEU A 49 0.85 2.79 -12.47
CA LEU A 49 0.70 4.07 -13.17
C LEU A 49 2.05 4.56 -13.70
N PRO A 50 2.06 5.29 -14.84
CA PRO A 50 3.25 6.02 -15.27
C PRO A 50 3.74 6.95 -14.16
N SER A 51 5.05 7.06 -13.95
CA SER A 51 5.63 7.84 -12.84
C SER A 51 5.21 9.32 -12.81
N VAL A 52 4.86 9.88 -13.97
CA VAL A 52 4.33 11.26 -14.09
C VAL A 52 2.93 11.41 -13.48
N ASP A 53 2.13 10.34 -13.49
CA ASP A 53 0.75 10.33 -13.03
C ASP A 53 0.63 9.84 -11.58
N VAL A 54 1.58 9.04 -11.09
CA VAL A 54 1.56 8.46 -9.73
C VAL A 54 1.35 9.54 -8.65
N TYR A 55 2.06 10.67 -8.72
CA TYR A 55 1.93 11.72 -7.71
C TYR A 55 0.56 12.37 -7.69
N GLN A 56 0.00 12.70 -8.86
CA GLN A 56 -1.32 13.30 -8.94
C GLN A 56 -2.39 12.34 -8.39
N TRP A 57 -2.32 11.08 -8.81
CA TRP A 57 -3.24 10.05 -8.34
C TRP A 57 -3.05 9.73 -6.86
N PHE A 58 -1.82 9.77 -6.35
CA PHE A 58 -1.55 9.59 -4.93
C PHE A 58 -2.26 10.67 -4.10
N ASP A 59 -2.10 11.94 -4.44
CA ASP A 59 -2.71 13.06 -3.70
C ASP A 59 -4.25 13.02 -3.74
N GLU A 60 -4.83 12.76 -4.92
CA GLU A 60 -6.28 12.64 -5.08
C GLU A 60 -6.84 11.42 -4.33
N PHE A 61 -6.11 10.31 -4.35
CA PHE A 61 -6.55 9.07 -3.75
C PHE A 61 -6.40 9.08 -2.22
N TYR A 62 -5.31 9.66 -1.70
CA TYR A 62 -5.05 9.82 -0.26
C TYR A 62 -6.25 10.47 0.46
N LEU A 63 -6.79 11.56 -0.11
CA LEU A 63 -7.93 12.28 0.45
C LEU A 63 -9.25 11.49 0.43
N SER A 64 -9.34 10.46 -0.41
CA SER A 64 -10.54 9.63 -0.58
C SER A 64 -10.52 8.36 0.28
N LEU A 65 -9.36 8.02 0.83
CA LEU A 65 -9.17 6.79 1.58
C LEU A 65 -9.71 6.92 3.01
N PRO A 66 -10.30 5.84 3.57
CA PRO A 66 -10.65 5.81 4.98
C PRO A 66 -9.38 5.94 5.84
N PRO A 67 -9.45 6.60 7.02
CA PRO A 67 -8.26 6.88 7.86
C PRO A 67 -7.45 5.64 8.24
N ILE A 68 -8.13 4.51 8.38
CA ILE A 68 -7.49 3.21 8.66
C ILE A 68 -6.47 2.81 7.58
N LEU A 69 -6.57 3.33 6.36
CA LEU A 69 -5.66 3.02 5.25
C LEU A 69 -4.51 4.03 5.09
N GLU A 70 -4.46 5.10 5.90
CA GLU A 70 -3.35 6.07 5.87
C GLU A 70 -2.01 5.37 6.04
N LEU A 71 -1.89 4.44 7.00
CA LEU A 71 -0.63 3.73 7.24
C LEU A 71 -0.15 2.90 6.03
N ILE A 72 -1.07 2.32 5.26
CA ILE A 72 -0.73 1.59 4.04
C ILE A 72 -0.31 2.55 2.94
N MET A 73 -0.98 3.70 2.85
CA MET A 73 -0.70 4.73 1.86
C MET A 73 0.63 5.43 2.13
N ASP A 74 0.95 5.76 3.38
CA ASP A 74 2.24 6.31 3.82
C ASP A 74 3.39 5.35 3.49
N TYR A 75 3.18 4.06 3.74
CA TYR A 75 4.16 3.03 3.38
C TYR A 75 4.34 2.95 1.86
N PHE A 76 3.24 3.03 1.09
CA PHE A 76 3.32 3.07 -0.37
C PHE A 76 4.11 4.30 -0.85
N GLU A 77 3.88 5.48 -0.25
CA GLU A 77 4.63 6.69 -0.56
C GLU A 77 6.12 6.51 -0.30
N ASP A 78 6.48 6.01 0.89
CA ASP A 78 7.87 5.78 1.31
C ASP A 78 8.64 4.90 0.32
N ILE A 79 7.99 3.85 -0.19
CA ILE A 79 8.65 2.81 -0.98
C ILE A 79 8.59 3.08 -2.49
N TYR A 80 7.45 3.53 -3.02
CA TYR A 80 7.22 3.66 -4.47
C TYR A 80 7.38 5.09 -4.98
N VAL A 81 7.07 6.08 -4.17
CA VAL A 81 7.02 7.50 -4.58
C VAL A 81 8.27 8.25 -4.12
N GLY A 82 8.78 7.88 -2.94
CA GLY A 82 9.80 8.59 -2.18
C GLY A 82 9.20 9.83 -1.53
N ARG A 83 9.11 9.84 -0.19
CA ARG A 83 8.63 11.00 0.57
C ARG A 83 9.39 12.26 0.15
N ARG A 84 8.64 13.29 -0.23
CA ARG A 84 9.16 14.61 -0.62
C ARG A 84 9.55 15.44 0.59
#